data_AF-A0A2S0UKQ4-F1
#
_entry.id   AF-A0A2S0UKQ4-F1
#
_cell.length_a   1.000
_cell.length_b   1.000
_cell.length_c   1.000
_cell.angle_alpha   90.00
_cell.angle_beta   90.00
_cell.angle_gamma   90.00
#
_symmetry.space_group_name_H-M   'P 1'
#
loop_
_entity.id
_entity.type
_entity.pdbx_description
1 polymer ?
#
loop_
_entity_poly.entity_id
_entity_poly.type
_entity_poly.pdbx_seq_one_letter_code
_entity_poly.pdbx_strand_id
1 'polypeptide(L)'
;MQFNTLPPEALAPIRDRFLVALRDRESRVQHAVATASTGEPAVLLDDIHKIRGVAPMLGMARLGALAADAEDRLEAWLNASFAPPRMPDDLQSCLRALHHAMREALD
;
A
#
# COMPACT_ATOMS: atom_id res chain seq x y z
N MET A 1 -20.11 -19.86 -3.29
CA MET A 1 -19.45 -19.66 -1.98
C MET A 1 -20.09 -18.44 -1.32
N GLN A 2 -20.83 -18.62 -0.22
CA GLN A 2 -21.30 -17.50 0.59
C GLN A 2 -20.11 -16.96 1.38
N PHE A 3 -19.65 -15.77 1.05
CA PHE A 3 -18.74 -15.04 1.93
C PHE A 3 -19.58 -14.56 3.11
N ASN A 4 -19.40 -15.16 4.29
CA ASN A 4 -19.90 -14.57 5.53
C ASN A 4 -19.16 -13.25 5.74
N THR A 5 -19.72 -12.15 5.22
CA THR A 5 -19.25 -10.80 5.50
C THR A 5 -19.49 -10.53 6.98
N LEU A 6 -18.41 -10.24 7.71
CA LEU A 6 -18.51 -9.79 9.09
C LEU A 6 -19.41 -8.55 9.16
N PRO A 7 -20.26 -8.42 10.19
CA PRO A 7 -21.10 -7.25 10.33
C PRO A 7 -20.23 -6.01 10.60
N PRO A 8 -20.70 -4.80 10.28
CA PRO A 8 -19.92 -3.56 10.44
C PRO A 8 -19.36 -3.36 11.85
N GLU A 9 -20.09 -3.77 12.89
CA GLU A 9 -19.63 -3.64 14.28
C GLU A 9 -18.42 -4.54 14.56
N ALA A 10 -18.35 -5.73 13.95
CA ALA A 10 -17.22 -6.64 14.07
C ALA A 10 -15.99 -6.17 13.26
N LEU A 11 -16.20 -5.37 12.20
CA LEU A 11 -15.12 -4.79 11.41
C LEU A 11 -14.54 -3.52 12.02
N ALA A 12 -15.27 -2.82 12.89
CA ALA A 12 -14.83 -1.54 13.47
C ALA A 12 -13.45 -1.63 14.18
N PRO A 13 -13.18 -2.60 15.07
CA PRO A 13 -11.85 -2.71 15.70
C PRO A 13 -10.73 -3.04 14.70
N ILE A 14 -11.05 -3.77 13.63
CA ILE A 14 -10.09 -4.10 12.56
C ILE A 14 -9.79 -2.84 11.76
N ARG A 15 -10.82 -2.05 11.43
CA ARG A 15 -10.69 -0.77 10.76
C ARG A 15 -9.84 0.21 11.56
N ASP A 16 -10.08 0.35 12.85
CA ASP A 16 -9.31 1.26 13.70
C ASP A 16 -7.83 0.88 13.74
N ARG A 17 -7.52 -0.41 13.95
CA ARG A 17 -6.14 -0.91 13.92
C ARG A 17 -5.49 -0.74 12.55
N PHE A 18 -6.24 -0.96 11.49
CA PHE A 18 -5.76 -0.75 10.13
C PHE A 18 -5.42 0.72 9.89
N LEU A 19 -6.28 1.66 10.28
CA LEU A 19 -6.05 3.10 10.12
C LEU A 19 -4.84 3.59 10.93
N VAL A 20 -4.65 3.07 12.15
CA VAL A 20 -3.43 3.37 12.94
C VAL A 20 -2.19 2.90 12.20
N ALA A 21 -2.16 1.65 11.75
CA ALA A 21 -1.02 1.11 11.00
C ALA A 21 -0.83 1.83 9.65
N LEU A 22 -1.91 2.26 9.01
CA LEU A 22 -1.88 2.94 7.72
C LEU A 22 -1.12 4.28 7.80
N ARG A 23 -1.17 4.99 8.95
CA ARG A 23 -0.40 6.23 9.16
C ARG A 23 1.11 5.99 9.10
N ASP A 24 1.59 4.93 9.76
CA ASP A 24 3.02 4.60 9.74
C ASP A 24 3.48 4.18 8.34
N ARG A 25 2.63 3.44 7.62
CA ARG A 25 2.87 3.04 6.23
C ARG A 25 2.88 4.23 5.30
N GLU A 26 1.97 5.19 5.50
CA GLU A 26 1.84 6.39 4.68
C GLU A 26 3.13 7.21 4.70
N SER A 27 3.75 7.37 5.87
CA SER A 27 5.05 8.04 6.01
C SER A 27 6.16 7.35 5.19
N ARG A 28 6.21 6.01 5.18
CA ARG A 28 7.19 5.26 4.40
C ARG A 28 6.94 5.33 2.89
N VAL A 29 5.68 5.25 2.46
CA VAL A 29 5.30 5.43 1.05
C VAL A 29 5.61 6.86 0.60
N GLN A 30 5.28 7.87 1.42
CA GLN A 30 5.61 9.27 1.15
C GLN A 30 7.11 9.47 0.97
N HIS A 31 7.93 8.90 1.85
CA HIS A 31 9.38 8.97 1.74
C HIS A 31 9.84 8.37 0.40
N ALA A 32 9.39 7.16 0.05
CA ALA A 32 9.75 6.50 -1.19
C ALA A 32 9.36 7.31 -2.43
N VAL A 33 8.18 7.96 -2.41
CA VAL A 33 7.72 8.86 -3.47
C VAL A 33 8.57 10.12 -3.56
N ALA A 34 8.95 10.71 -2.42
CA ALA A 34 9.71 11.96 -2.37
C ALA A 34 11.16 11.78 -2.85
N THR A 35 11.78 10.64 -2.56
CA THR A 35 13.18 10.36 -2.91
C THR A 35 13.34 9.53 -4.18
N ALA A 36 12.25 8.95 -4.70
CA ALA A 36 12.29 7.91 -5.74
C ALA A 36 13.20 6.73 -5.37
N SER A 37 13.31 6.42 -4.08
CA SER A 37 14.17 5.35 -3.54
C SER A 37 13.67 4.88 -2.18
N THR A 38 14.10 3.71 -1.74
CA THR A 38 13.81 3.24 -0.38
C THR A 38 15.05 2.58 0.20
N GLY A 39 15.37 2.90 1.45
CA GLY A 39 16.40 2.19 2.20
C GLY A 39 15.95 0.83 2.73
N GLU A 40 14.62 0.58 2.74
CA GLU A 40 14.01 -0.61 3.33
C GLU A 40 12.99 -1.22 2.36
N PRO A 41 13.42 -1.76 1.20
CA PRO A 41 12.52 -2.24 0.16
C PRO A 41 11.59 -3.37 0.62
N ALA A 42 12.08 -4.30 1.46
CA ALA A 42 11.28 -5.39 1.99
C ALA A 42 10.15 -4.90 2.93
N VAL A 43 10.42 -3.85 3.72
CA VAL A 43 9.42 -3.23 4.61
C VAL A 43 8.35 -2.52 3.78
N LEU A 44 8.77 -1.75 2.78
CA LEU A 44 7.85 -1.08 1.86
C LEU A 44 6.94 -2.09 1.13
N LEU A 45 7.51 -3.20 0.67
CA LEU A 45 6.75 -4.26 0.00
C LEU A 45 5.74 -4.92 0.95
N ASP A 46 6.14 -5.30 2.16
CA ASP A 46 5.25 -5.89 3.16
C ASP A 46 4.10 -4.94 3.57
N ASP A 47 4.38 -3.65 3.67
CA ASP A 47 3.36 -2.65 3.95
C ASP A 47 2.32 -2.54 2.83
N ILE A 48 2.77 -2.48 1.57
CA ILE A 48 1.90 -2.42 0.40
C ILE A 48 1.07 -3.71 0.30
N HIS A 49 1.70 -4.87 0.50
CA HIS A 49 1.03 -6.17 0.53
C HIS A 49 -0.12 -6.22 1.55
N LYS A 50 0.12 -5.70 2.76
CA LYS A 50 -0.91 -5.60 3.81
C LYS A 50 -2.04 -4.65 3.43
N ILE A 51 -1.73 -3.54 2.77
CA ILE A 51 -2.75 -2.61 2.27
C ILE A 51 -3.60 -3.29 1.19
N ARG A 52 -2.97 -3.96 0.21
CA ARG A 52 -3.66 -4.72 -0.84
C ARG A 52 -4.68 -5.70 -0.26
N GLY A 53 -4.26 -6.49 0.73
CA GLY A 53 -5.11 -7.53 1.32
C GLY A 53 -6.24 -6.99 2.20
N VAL A 54 -5.94 -6.02 3.08
CA VAL A 54 -6.88 -5.59 4.13
C VAL A 54 -7.84 -4.50 3.66
N ALA A 55 -7.39 -3.58 2.80
CA ALA A 55 -8.21 -2.43 2.40
C ALA A 55 -9.55 -2.82 1.75
N PRO A 56 -9.63 -3.80 0.83
CA PRO A 56 -10.91 -4.22 0.24
C PRO A 56 -11.88 -4.82 1.27
N MET A 57 -11.36 -5.55 2.26
CA MET A 57 -12.17 -6.14 3.34
C MET A 57 -12.86 -5.08 4.20
N LEU A 58 -12.33 -3.85 4.21
CA LEU A 58 -12.83 -2.71 4.98
C LEU A 58 -13.62 -1.72 4.12
N GLY A 59 -14.00 -2.09 2.90
CA GLY A 59 -14.73 -1.22 1.97
C GLY A 59 -13.86 -0.21 1.22
N MET A 60 -12.53 -0.29 1.33
CA MET A 60 -11.58 0.60 0.66
C MET A 60 -11.02 -0.06 -0.61
N ALA A 61 -11.92 -0.51 -1.49
CA ALA A 61 -11.55 -1.29 -2.68
C ALA A 61 -10.54 -0.57 -3.60
N ARG A 62 -10.70 0.75 -3.79
CA ARG A 62 -9.76 1.55 -4.60
C ARG A 62 -8.36 1.58 -4.01
N LEU A 63 -8.23 1.71 -2.68
CA LEU A 63 -6.94 1.68 -2.00
C LEU A 63 -6.25 0.33 -2.19
N GLY A 64 -6.99 -0.77 -2.07
CA GLY A 64 -6.46 -2.12 -2.31
C GLY A 64 -6.01 -2.33 -3.77
N ALA A 65 -6.75 -1.81 -4.74
CA ALA A 65 -6.39 -1.92 -6.16
C ALA A 65 -5.11 -1.14 -6.50
N LEU A 66 -4.95 0.07 -5.97
CA LEU A 66 -3.73 0.87 -6.14
C LEU A 66 -2.53 0.22 -5.44
N ALA A 67 -2.76 -0.41 -4.28
CA ALA A 67 -1.72 -1.17 -3.59
C ALA A 67 -1.28 -2.40 -4.40
N ALA A 68 -2.21 -3.10 -5.07
CA ALA A 68 -1.86 -4.22 -5.95
C ALA A 68 -0.94 -3.79 -7.11
N ASP A 69 -1.30 -2.73 -7.83
CA ASP A 69 -0.47 -2.22 -8.95
C ASP A 69 0.91 -1.72 -8.46
N ALA A 70 0.96 -1.09 -7.28
CA ALA A 70 2.22 -0.70 -6.67
C ALA A 70 3.08 -1.89 -6.23
N GLU A 71 2.48 -2.94 -5.68
CA GLU A 71 3.15 -4.18 -5.25
C GLU A 71 3.79 -4.88 -6.45
N ASP A 72 3.02 -5.12 -7.52
CA ASP A 72 3.48 -5.81 -8.72
C ASP A 72 4.70 -5.11 -9.35
N ARG A 73 4.67 -3.78 -9.43
CA ARG A 73 5.79 -2.97 -9.96
C ARG A 73 6.98 -2.92 -9.02
N LEU A 74 6.74 -2.85 -7.72
CA LEU A 74 7.80 -2.86 -6.73
C LEU A 74 8.53 -4.20 -6.75
N GLU A 75 7.81 -5.32 -6.80
CA GLU A 75 8.39 -6.65 -6.94
C GLU A 75 9.19 -6.79 -8.24
N ALA A 76 8.66 -6.30 -9.36
CA ALA A 76 9.37 -6.32 -10.63
C ALA A 76 10.69 -5.52 -10.58
N TRP A 77 10.68 -4.35 -9.95
CA TRP A 77 11.89 -3.55 -9.75
C TRP A 77 12.91 -4.24 -8.83
N LEU A 78 12.47 -4.82 -7.72
CA LEU A 78 13.35 -5.51 -6.77
C LEU A 78 13.96 -6.80 -7.32
N ASN A 79 13.23 -7.50 -8.19
CA ASN A 79 13.70 -8.73 -8.83
C ASN A 79 14.55 -8.49 -10.09
N ALA A 80 14.69 -7.23 -10.55
CA ALA A 80 15.52 -6.92 -11.69
C ALA A 80 17.01 -7.17 -11.37
N SER A 81 17.70 -7.94 -12.22
CA SER A 81 19.12 -8.30 -12.04
C SER A 81 20.07 -7.10 -11.94
N PHE A 82 19.62 -5.94 -12.40
CA PHE A 82 20.30 -4.64 -12.27
C PHE A 82 19.29 -3.59 -11.85
N ALA A 83 18.63 -3.77 -10.70
CA ALA A 83 17.73 -2.77 -10.16
C ALA A 83 18.48 -1.42 -10.04
N PRO A 84 18.07 -0.38 -10.77
CA PRO A 84 18.72 0.92 -10.67
C PRO A 84 18.56 1.46 -9.24
N PRO A 85 19.53 2.25 -8.73
CA PRO A 85 19.46 2.81 -7.38
C PRO A 85 18.27 3.78 -7.18
N ARG A 86 17.67 4.22 -8.28
CA ARG A 86 16.44 5.01 -8.33
C ARG A 86 15.31 4.17 -8.91
N MET A 87 14.13 4.27 -8.31
CA MET A 87 12.92 3.66 -8.84
C MET A 87 12.58 4.21 -10.24
N PRO A 88 12.06 3.37 -11.15
CA PRO A 88 11.46 3.82 -12.40
C PRO A 88 10.32 4.83 -12.17
N ASP A 89 10.12 5.75 -13.12
CA ASP A 89 9.12 6.82 -13.01
C ASP A 89 7.69 6.29 -12.93
N ASP A 90 7.41 5.15 -13.56
CA ASP A 90 6.10 4.49 -13.52
C ASP A 90 5.82 3.90 -12.13
N LEU A 91 6.80 3.20 -11.51
CA LEU A 91 6.69 2.76 -10.12
C LEU A 91 6.52 3.96 -9.17
N GLN A 92 7.31 5.02 -9.35
CA GLN A 92 7.18 6.23 -8.53
C GLN A 92 5.79 6.87 -8.67
N SER A 93 5.22 6.86 -9.88
CA SER A 93 3.87 7.37 -10.15
C SER A 93 2.78 6.51 -9.51
N CYS A 94 2.92 5.17 -9.54
CA CYS A 94 2.00 4.27 -8.87
C CYS A 94 2.04 4.44 -7.34
N LEU A 95 3.23 4.55 -6.74
CA LEU A 95 3.38 4.85 -5.32
C LEU A 95 2.78 6.21 -4.94
N ARG A 96 2.85 7.20 -5.83
CA ARG A 96 2.21 8.52 -5.62
C ARG A 96 0.68 8.42 -5.65
N ALA A 97 0.12 7.63 -6.57
CA ALA A 97 -1.32 7.38 -6.61
C ALA A 97 -1.80 6.63 -5.35
N LEU A 98 -1.04 5.62 -4.91
CA LEU A 98 -1.28 4.91 -3.66
C LEU A 98 -1.23 5.87 -2.46
N HIS A 99 -0.18 6.69 -2.36
CA HIS A 99 -0.03 7.70 -1.31
C HIS A 99 -1.24 8.62 -1.21
N HIS A 100 -1.73 9.13 -2.34
CA HIS A 100 -2.93 9.98 -2.37
C HIS A 100 -4.17 9.25 -1.84
N ALA A 101 -4.40 7.99 -2.21
CA ALA A 101 -5.50 7.19 -1.70
C ALA A 101 -5.35 6.86 -0.20
N MET A 102 -4.13 6.71 0.31
CA MET A 102 -3.88 6.55 1.74
C MET A 102 -4.28 7.80 2.52
N ARG A 103 -3.96 8.98 1.99
CA ARG A 103 -4.38 10.27 2.58
C ARG A 103 -5.90 10.38 2.66
N GLU A 104 -6.60 10.10 1.56
CA GLU A 104 -8.07 10.09 1.51
C GLU A 104 -8.71 9.12 2.52
N ALA A 105 -8.05 7.99 2.81
CA ALA A 105 -8.55 7.02 3.78
C ALA A 105 -8.27 7.41 5.25
N LEU A 106 -7.32 8.33 5.48
CA LEU A 106 -6.89 8.79 6.80
C LEU A 106 -7.54 10.09 7.26
N ASP A 107 -8.10 10.86 6.32
CA ASP A 107 -8.90 12.08 6.54
C ASP A 107 -10.36 11.73 6.92
#